data_AF-A0A3A0DM10-F1
#
_entry.id   AF-A0A3A0DM10-F1
#
_cell.length_a   1.000
_cell.length_b   1.000
_cell.length_c   1.000
_cell.angle_alpha   90.00
_cell.angle_beta   90.00
_cell.angle_gamma   90.00
#
_symmetry.space_group_name_H-M   'P 1'
#
loop_
_entity.id
_entity.type
_entity.pdbx_description
1 polymer ?
#
loop_
_entity_poly.entity_id
_entity_poly.type
_entity_poly.pdbx_seq_one_letter_code
_entity_poly.pdbx_strand_id
1 'polypeptide(L)'
;IAVRQSINRHTRRSPALALEPHSLEGFDGQHELPLSSLLARERADQLHEGLDRLATLDRSTLVAFYLEGQSLIEMSDEFAAPVGTIKRRLHVARKRLAKELECLQAV
;
A
#
# COMPACT_ATOMS: atom_id res chain seq x y z
N ILE A 1 -53.75 -9.47 3.15
CA ILE A 1 -53.44 -9.45 1.69
C ILE A 1 -51.93 -9.65 1.43
N ALA A 2 -51.03 -9.09 2.24
CA ALA A 2 -49.56 -9.23 2.10
C ALA A 2 -49.02 -10.69 2.13
N VAL A 3 -49.59 -11.58 2.97
CA VAL A 3 -49.12 -12.98 3.10
C VAL A 3 -49.30 -13.79 1.80
N ARG A 4 -50.36 -13.55 1.04
CA ARG A 4 -50.56 -14.24 -0.26
C ARG A 4 -49.59 -13.75 -1.32
N GLN A 5 -49.12 -12.50 -1.23
CA GLN A 5 -48.14 -11.96 -2.17
C GLN A 5 -46.72 -12.48 -1.91
N SER A 6 -46.33 -12.70 -0.64
CA SER A 6 -45.01 -13.26 -0.31
C SER A 6 -44.85 -14.71 -0.78
N ILE A 7 -45.89 -15.53 -0.61
CA ILE A 7 -45.91 -16.92 -1.11
C ILE A 7 -45.84 -16.95 -2.63
N ASN A 8 -46.67 -16.14 -3.32
CA ASN A 8 -46.63 -16.03 -4.78
C ASN A 8 -45.27 -15.50 -5.30
N ARG A 9 -44.57 -14.66 -4.54
CA ARG A 9 -43.24 -14.17 -4.93
C ARG A 9 -42.16 -15.25 -4.84
N HIS A 10 -42.28 -16.16 -3.86
CA HIS A 10 -41.37 -17.29 -3.72
C HIS A 10 -41.64 -18.37 -4.79
N THR A 11 -42.91 -18.62 -5.12
CA THR A 11 -43.28 -19.62 -6.14
C THR A 11 -43.17 -19.11 -7.58
N ARG A 12 -43.29 -17.79 -7.81
CA ARG A 12 -43.02 -17.13 -9.11
C ARG A 12 -41.58 -16.71 -9.30
N ARG A 13 -40.70 -16.93 -8.30
CA ARG A 13 -39.26 -16.88 -8.56
C ARG A 13 -38.99 -18.04 -9.52
N SER A 14 -38.91 -17.70 -10.81
CA SER A 14 -38.47 -18.62 -11.87
C SER A 14 -37.29 -19.44 -11.40
N PRO A 15 -37.12 -20.69 -11.90
CA PRO A 15 -35.92 -21.46 -11.62
C PRO A 15 -34.74 -20.53 -11.84
N ALA A 16 -33.82 -20.50 -10.87
CA ALA A 16 -32.55 -19.80 -11.03
C ALA A 16 -32.11 -20.05 -12.46
N LEU A 17 -32.00 -18.97 -13.25
CA LEU A 17 -31.46 -19.03 -14.59
C LEU A 17 -30.28 -19.98 -14.50
N ALA A 18 -30.36 -21.11 -15.20
CA ALA A 18 -29.18 -21.86 -15.55
C ALA A 18 -28.39 -20.89 -16.43
N LEU A 19 -27.63 -20.01 -15.79
CA LEU A 19 -26.50 -19.37 -16.45
C LEU A 19 -25.64 -20.55 -16.82
N GLU A 20 -25.61 -20.85 -18.11
CA GLU A 20 -24.46 -21.49 -18.71
C GLU A 20 -23.22 -20.84 -18.08
N PRO A 21 -22.26 -21.63 -17.56
CA PRO A 21 -21.01 -21.11 -17.06
C PRO A 21 -20.17 -20.70 -18.28
N HIS A 22 -20.62 -19.70 -19.02
CA HIS A 22 -19.72 -18.88 -19.79
C HIS A 22 -18.85 -18.21 -18.73
N SER A 23 -17.63 -18.72 -18.61
CA SER A 23 -16.60 -18.23 -17.70
C SER A 23 -16.75 -16.72 -17.53
N LEU A 24 -16.95 -16.29 -16.29
CA LEU A 24 -16.66 -14.91 -15.90
C LEU A 24 -15.14 -14.73 -16.05
N GLU A 25 -14.66 -14.64 -17.28
CA GLU A 25 -13.31 -14.20 -17.58
C GLU A 25 -13.23 -12.73 -17.17
N GLY A 26 -12.54 -12.51 -16.05
CA GLY A 26 -11.95 -11.22 -15.71
C GLY A 26 -12.92 -10.19 -15.16
N PHE A 27 -13.52 -10.46 -14.00
CA PHE A 27 -13.69 -9.38 -13.03
C PHE A 27 -12.62 -9.49 -11.94
N ASP A 28 -11.36 -9.39 -12.35
CA ASP A 28 -10.21 -9.07 -11.48
C ASP A 28 -10.17 -7.56 -11.19
N GLY A 29 -11.34 -6.90 -11.19
CA GLY A 29 -11.49 -5.63 -10.50
C GLY A 29 -11.40 -5.94 -9.01
N GLN A 30 -10.18 -6.00 -8.49
CA GLN A 30 -9.91 -5.82 -7.07
C GLN A 30 -10.52 -4.48 -6.69
N HIS A 31 -11.81 -4.48 -6.38
CA HIS A 31 -12.47 -3.33 -5.83
C HIS A 31 -11.81 -3.17 -4.47
N GLU A 32 -10.78 -2.32 -4.38
CA GLU A 32 -10.15 -2.01 -3.10
C GLU A 32 -11.27 -1.66 -2.15
N LEU A 33 -11.46 -2.51 -1.15
CA LEU A 33 -12.52 -2.35 -0.18
C LEU A 33 -12.29 -0.99 0.50
N PRO A 34 -13.34 -0.24 0.84
CA PRO A 34 -13.18 1.08 1.47
C PRO A 34 -12.26 1.06 2.70
N LEU A 35 -12.25 -0.05 3.45
CA LEU A 35 -11.33 -0.24 4.57
C LEU A 35 -9.87 -0.43 4.13
N SER A 36 -9.60 -1.16 3.06
CA SER A 36 -8.22 -1.39 2.62
C SER A 36 -7.57 -0.13 2.08
N SER A 37 -8.30 0.71 1.36
CA SER A 37 -7.78 2.01 0.88
C SER A 37 -7.54 3.00 2.03
N LEU A 38 -8.42 3.02 3.04
CA LEU A 38 -8.20 3.80 4.27
C LEU A 38 -6.94 3.35 5.03
N LEU A 39 -6.76 2.04 5.23
CA LEU A 39 -5.55 1.51 5.89
C LEU A 39 -4.28 1.75 5.08
N ALA A 40 -4.35 1.68 3.74
CA ALA A 40 -3.22 2.00 2.88
C ALA A 40 -2.83 3.48 3.01
N ARG A 41 -3.83 4.37 3.09
CA ARG A 41 -3.60 5.80 3.31
C ARG A 41 -2.95 6.07 4.66
N GLU A 42 -3.48 5.49 5.73
CA GLU A 42 -2.92 5.61 7.07
C GLU A 42 -1.45 5.15 7.12
N ARG A 43 -1.12 4.01 6.51
CA ARG A 43 0.27 3.52 6.42
C ARG A 43 1.16 4.47 5.62
N ALA A 44 0.65 5.04 4.53
CA ALA A 44 1.38 6.01 3.75
C ALA A 44 1.65 7.28 4.58
N ASP A 45 0.66 7.77 5.30
CA ASP A 45 0.80 8.95 6.16
C ASP A 45 1.83 8.69 7.29
N GLN A 46 1.78 7.51 7.93
CA GLN A 46 2.79 7.07 8.91
C GLN A 46 4.21 7.01 8.30
N LEU A 47 4.34 6.53 7.07
CA LEU A 47 5.63 6.48 6.37
C LEU A 47 6.17 7.88 6.09
N HIS A 48 5.33 8.81 5.65
CA HIS A 48 5.74 10.20 5.44
C HIS A 48 6.16 10.85 6.76
N GLU A 49 5.38 10.66 7.83
CA GLU A 49 5.74 11.18 9.15
C GLU A 49 7.05 10.59 9.67
N GLY A 50 7.23 9.28 9.54
CA GLY A 50 8.48 8.60 9.91
C GLY A 50 9.69 9.12 9.15
N LEU A 51 9.54 9.41 7.84
CA LEU A 51 10.59 10.02 7.03
C LEU A 51 10.93 11.46 7.47
N ASP A 52 9.91 12.25 7.82
CA ASP A 52 10.09 13.65 8.24
C ASP A 52 10.75 13.78 9.62
N ARG A 53 10.68 12.74 10.47
CA ARG A 53 11.41 12.66 11.75
C ARG A 53 12.90 12.31 11.60
N LEU A 54 13.33 11.83 10.44
CA LEU A 54 14.74 11.50 10.22
C LEU A 54 15.60 12.74 9.99
N ALA A 55 16.89 12.62 10.28
CA ALA A 55 17.88 13.61 9.85
C ALA A 55 17.83 13.78 8.32
N THR A 56 17.95 15.02 7.84
CA THR A 56 17.78 15.40 6.43
C THR A 56 18.56 14.49 5.48
N LEU A 57 19.80 14.15 5.84
CA LEU A 57 20.70 13.34 5.03
C LEU A 57 20.28 11.86 4.96
N ASP A 58 19.66 11.32 6.01
CA ASP A 58 19.10 9.96 5.97
C ASP A 58 17.81 9.93 5.14
N ARG A 59 16.93 10.92 5.34
CA ARG A 59 15.69 11.09 4.56
C ARG A 59 16.00 11.22 3.07
N SER A 60 16.90 12.13 2.68
CA SER A 60 17.26 12.34 1.27
C SER A 60 17.81 11.08 0.64
N THR A 61 18.64 10.32 1.36
CA THR A 61 19.20 9.06 0.86
C THR A 61 18.14 8.00 0.61
N LEU A 62 17.13 7.90 1.49
CA LEU A 62 16.01 6.96 1.31
C LEU A 62 15.08 7.38 0.17
N VAL A 63 14.77 8.68 0.07
CA VAL A 63 13.93 9.24 -1.00
C VAL A 63 14.56 9.00 -2.37
N ALA A 64 15.83 9.36 -2.52
CA ALA A 64 16.60 9.14 -3.74
C ALA A 64 16.55 7.68 -4.22
N PHE A 65 16.77 6.73 -3.30
CA PHE A 65 16.82 5.32 -3.66
C PHE A 65 15.44 4.69 -3.91
N TYR A 66 14.46 4.95 -3.04
CA TYR A 66 13.18 4.23 -3.05
C TYR A 66 12.06 4.95 -3.79
N LEU A 67 12.06 6.28 -3.79
CA LEU A 67 10.99 7.08 -4.40
C LEU A 67 11.41 7.63 -5.77
N GLU A 68 12.67 8.03 -5.91
CA GLU A 68 13.21 8.57 -7.16
C GLU A 68 13.89 7.49 -8.03
N GLY A 69 14.13 6.31 -7.47
CA GLY A 69 14.66 5.16 -8.20
C GLY A 69 16.13 5.29 -8.61
N GLN A 70 16.90 6.17 -7.97
CA GLN A 70 18.30 6.36 -8.27
C GLN A 70 19.14 5.12 -7.94
N SER A 71 20.10 4.82 -8.81
CA SER A 71 21.11 3.80 -8.56
C SER A 71 22.17 4.28 -7.57
N LEU A 72 22.88 3.32 -6.96
CA LEU A 72 23.96 3.64 -6.02
C LEU A 72 25.13 4.44 -6.64
N ILE A 73 25.31 4.35 -7.96
CA ILE A 73 26.34 5.10 -8.69
C ILE A 73 25.89 6.55 -8.87
N GLU A 74 24.66 6.78 -9.33
CA GLU A 74 24.09 8.14 -9.45
C GLU A 74 24.09 8.85 -8.08
N MET A 75 23.69 8.15 -7.02
CA MET A 75 23.76 8.68 -5.66
C MET A 75 25.20 8.94 -5.20
N SER A 76 26.17 8.12 -5.60
CA SER A 76 27.58 8.33 -5.25
C SER A 76 28.08 9.66 -5.80
N ASP A 77 27.68 9.98 -7.03
CA ASP A 77 28.02 11.24 -7.70
C ASP A 77 27.26 12.42 -7.07
N GLU A 78 25.95 12.30 -6.87
CA GLU A 78 25.11 13.37 -6.29
C GLU A 78 25.50 13.74 -4.86
N PHE A 79 25.70 12.74 -4.00
CA PHE A 79 26.07 12.97 -2.59
C PHE A 79 27.58 13.14 -2.38
N ALA A 80 28.38 13.13 -3.47
CA ALA A 80 29.83 13.22 -3.44
C ALA A 80 30.47 12.27 -2.41
N ALA A 81 30.01 11.01 -2.39
CA ALA A 81 30.45 10.02 -1.41
C ALA A 81 30.55 8.63 -2.05
N PRO A 82 31.58 7.82 -1.73
CA PRO A 82 31.75 6.50 -2.33
C PRO A 82 30.52 5.60 -2.15
N VAL A 83 30.26 4.71 -3.11
CA VAL A 83 29.18 3.71 -3.08
C VAL A 83 29.10 2.95 -1.74
N GLY A 84 30.25 2.58 -1.15
CA GLY A 84 30.28 1.92 0.15
C GLY A 84 29.69 2.76 1.28
N THR A 85 29.93 4.08 1.25
CA THR A 85 29.35 5.06 2.18
C THR A 85 27.84 5.20 1.94
N ILE A 86 27.39 5.25 0.69
CA ILE A 86 25.95 5.29 0.36
C ILE A 86 25.24 4.04 0.87
N LYS A 87 25.79 2.84 0.63
CA LYS A 87 25.26 1.57 1.16
C LYS A 87 25.17 1.57 2.68
N ARG A 88 26.23 2.00 3.37
CA ARG A 88 26.24 2.11 4.84
C ARG A 88 25.18 3.10 5.32
N ARG A 89 25.03 4.23 4.64
CA ARG A 89 24.04 5.27 4.96
C ARG A 89 22.62 4.74 4.80
N LEU A 90 22.29 4.09 3.67
CA LEU A 90 21.00 3.42 3.45
C LEU A 90 20.69 2.39 4.55
N HIS A 91 21.69 1.60 4.96
CA HIS A 91 21.53 0.62 6.03
C HIS A 91 21.15 1.27 7.36
N VAL A 92 21.87 2.32 7.75
CA VAL A 92 21.60 3.04 9.01
C VAL A 92 20.27 3.79 8.94
N ALA A 93 19.99 4.47 7.83
CA ALA A 93 18.75 5.21 7.60
C ALA A 93 17.52 4.30 7.69
N ARG A 94 17.54 3.09 7.09
CA ARG A 94 16.44 2.11 7.22
C ARG A 94 16.20 1.68 8.66
N LYS A 95 17.28 1.44 9.42
CA LYS A 95 17.15 1.08 10.85
C LYS A 95 16.58 2.21 11.68
N ARG A 96 16.92 3.47 11.35
CA ARG A 96 16.36 4.65 12.03
C ARG A 96 14.88 4.82 11.66
N LEU A 97 14.53 4.70 10.38
CA LEU A 97 13.14 4.74 9.94
C LEU A 97 12.29 3.68 10.63
N ALA A 98 12.79 2.44 10.72
CA ALA A 98 12.09 1.36 11.42
C ALA A 98 11.76 1.74 12.88
N LYS A 99 12.70 2.37 13.60
CA LYS A 99 12.46 2.86 14.98
C LYS A 99 11.42 3.97 15.05
N GLU A 100 11.44 4.91 14.11
CA GLU A 100 10.42 5.97 14.05
C GLU A 100 9.02 5.37 13.80
N LEU A 101 8.92 4.38 12.90
CA LEU A 101 7.66 3.68 12.61
C LEU A 101 7.18 2.82 13.79
N GLU A 102 8.07 2.15 14.52
CA GLU A 102 7.74 1.43 15.76
C GLU A 102 7.15 2.39 16.81
N CYS A 103 7.70 3.60 16.94
CA CYS A 103 7.18 4.60 17.86
C CYS A 103 5.79 5.11 17.45
N LEU A 104 5.55 5.30 16.15
CA LEU A 104 4.26 5.76 15.62
C LEU A 104 3.14 4.71 15.73
N GLN A 105 3.48 3.42 15.61
CA GLN A 105 2.52 2.31 15.72
C GLN A 105 2.18 1.93 17.17
N ALA A 106 2.97 2.40 18.14
CA ALA A 106 2.77 2.12 19.56
C ALA A 106 1.82 3.12 20.27
N VAL A 107 1.33 4.13 19.55
CA VAL A 107 0.37 5.15 20.02
C VAL A 107 -1.03 4.78 19.58
#